data_AF-A0A3D3B0A8-F1
#
_entry.id   AF-A0A3D3B0A8-F1
#
_cell.length_a   1.000
_cell.length_b   1.000
_cell.length_c   1.000
_cell.angle_alpha   90.00
_cell.angle_beta   90.00
_cell.angle_gamma   90.00
#
_symmetry.space_group_name_H-M   'P 1'
#
loop_
_entity.id
_entity.type
_entity.pdbx_description
1 polymer ?
#
loop_
_entity_poly.entity_id
_entity_poly.type
_entity_poly.pdbx_seq_one_letter_code
_entity_poly.pdbx_strand_id
1 'polypeptide(L)'
;GRHLALIDLAAELKLLLYISLIACLFVPWGLAPQGAPPEALVVGVVAYVAKLGLCGFLLAFFETSIAKMRVFRVPEFLGAALMLGLLATLLMFVSRSL
;
A
#
# COMPACT_ATOMS: atom_id res chain seq x y z
N GLY A 1 -18.62 23.88 -5.69
CA GLY A 1 -18.53 23.00 -6.88
C GLY A 1 -17.09 22.74 -7.25
N ARG A 2 -16.48 23.58 -8.09
CA ARG A 2 -15.14 23.35 -8.66
C ARG A 2 -14.01 23.13 -7.63
N HIS A 3 -13.97 23.93 -6.56
CA HIS A 3 -12.94 23.74 -5.52
C HIS A 3 -13.15 22.46 -4.69
N LEU A 4 -14.40 22.01 -4.53
CA LEU A 4 -14.70 20.77 -3.82
C LEU A 4 -14.25 19.55 -4.64
N ALA A 5 -14.55 19.56 -5.95
CA ALA A 5 -14.10 18.51 -6.87
C ALA A 5 -12.57 18.39 -6.94
N LEU A 6 -11.84 19.51 -6.84
CA LEU A 6 -10.38 19.49 -6.77
C LEU A 6 -9.85 18.89 -5.45
N ILE A 7 -10.55 19.12 -4.34
CA ILE A 7 -10.18 18.54 -3.03
C ILE A 7 -10.42 17.04 -3.03
N ASP A 8 -11.58 16.59 -3.55
CA ASP A 8 -11.91 15.17 -3.62
C ASP A 8 -10.96 14.42 -4.57
N LEU A 9 -10.68 14.98 -5.76
CA LEU A 9 -9.69 14.42 -6.69
C LEU A 9 -8.30 14.32 -6.05
N ALA A 10 -7.88 15.34 -5.29
CA ALA A 10 -6.59 15.31 -4.60
C ALA A 10 -6.55 14.22 -3.51
N ALA A 11 -7.65 13.98 -2.81
CA ALA A 11 -7.76 12.91 -1.83
C ALA A 11 -7.69 11.51 -2.48
N GLU A 12 -8.40 11.31 -3.59
CA GLU A 12 -8.38 10.06 -4.36
C GLU A 12 -6.98 9.78 -4.96
N LEU A 13 -6.32 10.79 -5.51
CA LEU A 13 -4.95 10.68 -6.03
C LEU A 13 -3.96 10.29 -4.93
N LYS A 14 -4.09 10.87 -3.74
CA LYS A 14 -3.26 10.53 -2.57
C LYS A 14 -3.48 9.07 -2.15
N LEU A 15 -4.72 8.61 -2.10
CA LEU A 15 -5.06 7.22 -1.77
C LEU A 15 -4.48 6.25 -2.81
N LEU A 16 -4.66 6.54 -4.10
CA LEU A 16 -4.09 5.75 -5.19
C LEU A 16 -2.57 5.67 -5.07
N LEU A 17 -1.90 6.80 -4.80
CA LEU A 17 -0.46 6.86 -4.61
C LEU A 17 -0.01 5.97 -3.45
N TYR A 18 -0.63 6.07 -2.27
CA TYR A 18 -0.24 5.26 -1.11
C TYR A 18 -0.44 3.75 -1.37
N ILE A 19 -1.56 3.35 -1.95
CA ILE A 19 -1.83 1.94 -2.28
C ILE A 19 -0.81 1.44 -3.31
N SER A 20 -0.54 2.22 -4.35
CA SER A 20 0.41 1.84 -5.39
C SER A 20 1.82 1.62 -4.84
N LEU A 21 2.25 2.47 -3.90
CA LEU A 21 3.57 2.39 -3.28
C LEU A 21 3.69 1.12 -2.42
N ILE A 22 2.67 0.82 -1.61
CA ILE A 22 2.63 -0.41 -0.81
C ILE A 22 2.65 -1.65 -1.72
N ALA A 23 1.80 -1.66 -2.75
CA ALA A 23 1.69 -2.79 -3.68
C ALA A 23 2.99 -3.05 -4.44
N CYS A 24 3.67 -2.00 -4.92
CA CYS A 24 4.94 -2.13 -5.64
C CYS A 24 6.12 -2.50 -4.73
N LEU A 25 6.15 -2.00 -3.49
CA LEU A 25 7.28 -2.23 -2.58
C LEU A 25 7.25 -3.63 -1.95
N PHE A 26 6.09 -4.06 -1.47
CA PHE A 26 5.97 -5.36 -0.77
C PHE A 26 5.73 -6.53 -1.73
N VAL A 27 5.16 -6.27 -2.91
CA VAL A 27 4.79 -7.31 -3.87
C VAL A 27 5.27 -6.93 -5.27
N PRO A 28 6.59 -6.97 -5.56
CA PRO A 28 7.15 -6.57 -6.86
C PRO A 28 6.93 -7.61 -7.98
N TRP A 29 5.76 -8.27 -8.03
CA TRP A 29 5.43 -9.27 -9.06
C TRP A 29 4.88 -8.62 -10.34
N GLY A 30 5.30 -9.08 -11.51
CA GLY A 30 4.81 -8.58 -12.80
C GLY A 30 5.39 -7.22 -13.22
N LEU A 31 6.53 -6.79 -12.65
CA LEU A 31 7.26 -5.62 -13.14
C LEU A 31 7.95 -5.97 -14.45
N ALA A 32 7.55 -5.34 -15.55
CA ALA A 32 8.19 -5.54 -16.86
C ALA A 32 9.61 -4.95 -16.84
N PRO A 33 10.66 -5.76 -17.12
CA PRO A 33 12.03 -5.27 -17.25
C PRO A 33 12.18 -4.26 -18.40
N GLN A 34 13.25 -3.45 -18.36
CA GLN A 34 13.57 -2.55 -19.47
C GLN A 34 13.86 -3.38 -20.74
N GLY A 35 13.14 -3.11 -21.83
CA GLY A 35 13.24 -3.87 -23.08
C GLY A 35 12.33 -5.10 -23.17
N ALA A 36 11.38 -5.28 -22.25
CA ALA A 36 10.45 -6.40 -22.27
C ALA A 36 9.50 -6.37 -23.48
N PRO A 37 9.08 -7.54 -23.99
CA PRO A 37 8.15 -7.63 -25.11
C PRO A 37 6.78 -7.02 -24.77
N PRO A 38 5.97 -6.59 -25.76
CA PRO A 38 4.67 -5.95 -25.54
C PRO A 38 3.71 -6.77 -24.68
N GLU A 39 3.80 -8.10 -24.77
CA GLU A 39 3.03 -9.05 -23.95
C GLU A 39 3.35 -8.93 -22.45
N ALA A 40 4.63 -8.71 -22.08
CA ALA A 40 5.04 -8.54 -20.69
C ALA A 40 4.55 -7.20 -20.10
N LEU A 41 4.39 -6.17 -20.94
CA LEU A 41 3.76 -4.90 -20.54
C LEU A 41 2.28 -5.10 -20.20
N VAL A 42 1.53 -5.84 -21.01
CA VAL A 42 0.12 -6.15 -20.75
C VAL A 42 -0.03 -6.93 -19.45
N VAL A 43 0.81 -7.95 -19.24
CA VAL A 43 0.81 -8.74 -17.99
C VAL A 43 1.12 -7.84 -16.78
N GLY A 44 2.07 -6.90 -16.91
CA GLY A 44 2.39 -5.96 -15.83
C GLY A 44 1.25 -5.01 -15.49
N VAL A 45 0.54 -4.48 -16.49
CA VAL A 45 -0.65 -3.64 -16.28
C VAL A 45 -1.77 -4.43 -15.60
N VAL A 46 -2.04 -5.65 -16.06
CA VAL A 46 -3.07 -6.51 -15.46
C VAL A 46 -2.71 -6.86 -14.01
N ALA A 47 -1.46 -7.22 -13.74
CA ALA A 47 -0.98 -7.52 -12.40
C ALA A 47 -1.09 -6.28 -11.48
N TYR A 48 -0.80 -5.09 -11.99
CA TYR A 48 -0.95 -3.85 -11.24
C TYR A 48 -2.42 -3.54 -10.90
N VAL A 49 -3.32 -3.62 -11.89
CA VAL A 49 -4.77 -3.40 -11.68
C VAL A 49 -5.34 -4.42 -10.70
N ALA A 50 -4.94 -5.69 -10.79
CA ALA A 50 -5.36 -6.74 -9.86
C ALA A 50 -4.92 -6.43 -8.42
N LYS A 51 -3.68 -5.94 -8.22
CA LYS A 51 -3.19 -5.52 -6.90
C LYS A 51 -3.96 -4.32 -6.35
N LEU A 52 -4.21 -3.30 -7.17
CA LEU A 52 -5.00 -2.15 -6.75
C LEU A 52 -6.42 -2.56 -6.34
N GLY A 53 -7.05 -3.45 -7.12
CA GLY A 53 -8.37 -4.00 -6.80
C GLY A 53 -8.37 -4.77 -5.48
N LEU A 54 -7.37 -5.63 -5.25
CA LEU A 54 -7.24 -6.38 -4.00
C LEU A 54 -6.99 -5.46 -2.80
N CYS A 55 -6.05 -4.51 -2.91
CA CYS A 55 -5.77 -3.56 -1.84
C CYS A 55 -6.97 -2.65 -1.53
N GLY A 56 -7.69 -2.20 -2.56
CA GLY A 56 -8.93 -1.43 -2.41
C GLY A 56 -10.03 -2.24 -1.73
N PHE A 57 -10.22 -3.51 -2.12
CA PHE A 57 -11.17 -4.41 -1.46
C PHE A 57 -10.82 -4.64 0.01
N LEU A 58 -9.54 -4.90 0.32
CA LEU A 58 -9.07 -5.04 1.69
C LEU A 58 -9.31 -3.77 2.50
N LEU A 59 -9.01 -2.58 1.95
CA LEU A 59 -9.29 -1.30 2.59
C LEU A 59 -10.78 -1.14 2.91
N ALA A 60 -11.66 -1.38 1.94
CA ALA A 60 -13.11 -1.29 2.15
C ALA A 60 -13.60 -2.29 3.22
N PHE A 61 -13.05 -3.51 3.23
CA PHE A 61 -13.34 -4.52 4.24
C PHE A 61 -12.90 -4.07 5.65
N PHE A 62 -11.69 -3.51 5.76
CA PHE A 62 -11.17 -2.98 7.03
C PHE A 62 -11.99 -1.77 7.53
N GLU A 63 -12.35 -0.84 6.65
CA GLU A 63 -13.21 0.29 7.00
C GLU A 63 -14.60 -0.14 7.47
N THR A 64 -15.14 -1.22 6.90
CA THR A 64 -16.45 -1.77 7.29
C THR A 64 -16.37 -2.55 8.61
N SER A 65 -15.25 -3.24 8.84
CA SER A 65 -15.09 -4.14 10.01
C SER A 65 -14.64 -3.40 11.28
N ILE A 66 -13.89 -2.31 11.14
CA ILE A 66 -13.33 -1.58 12.28
C ILE A 66 -14.24 -0.41 12.63
N ALA A 67 -14.81 -0.45 13.84
CA ALA A 67 -15.54 0.70 14.38
C ALA A 67 -14.62 1.92 14.46
N LYS A 68 -15.17 3.10 14.16
CA LYS A 68 -14.41 4.36 14.11
C LYS A 68 -13.62 4.56 15.40
N MET A 69 -12.30 4.39 15.31
CA MET A 69 -11.42 4.44 16.46
C MET A 69 -11.37 5.88 16.99
N ARG A 70 -11.52 6.05 18.30
CA ARG A 70 -11.35 7.37 18.93
C ARG A 70 -9.92 7.84 18.68
N VAL A 71 -9.77 9.11 18.29
CA VAL A 71 -8.48 9.74 17.90
C VAL A 71 -7.37 9.51 18.91
N PHE A 72 -7.69 9.39 20.20
CA PHE A 72 -6.75 9.11 21.27
C PHE A 72 -6.03 7.76 21.18
N ARG A 73 -6.57 6.77 20.44
CA ARG A 73 -5.96 5.44 20.29
C ARG A 73 -5.02 5.33 19.09
N VAL A 74 -5.08 6.28 18.16
CA VAL A 74 -4.19 6.36 16.99
C VAL A 74 -2.71 6.36 17.37
N PRO A 75 -2.24 7.16 18.36
CA PRO A 75 -0.81 7.14 18.74
C PRO A 75 -0.37 5.79 19.31
N GLU A 76 -1.24 5.05 20.00
CA GLU A 76 -0.90 3.71 20.53
C GLU A 76 -0.61 2.71 19.40
N PHE A 77 -1.42 2.68 18.34
CA PHE A 77 -1.16 1.83 17.17
C PHE A 77 0.10 2.25 16.42
N LEU A 78 0.35 3.56 16.32
CA LEU A 78 1.55 4.08 15.66
C LEU A 78 2.83 3.68 16.43
N GLY A 79 2.79 3.75 17.76
CA GLY A 79 3.89 3.27 18.61
C GLY A 79 4.15 1.78 18.42
N ALA A 80 3.10 0.94 18.41
CA ALA A 80 3.23 -0.49 18.17
C ALA A 80 3.79 -0.80 16.77
N ALA A 81 3.33 -0.10 15.73
CA ALA A 81 3.85 -0.25 14.36
C ALA A 81 5.34 0.08 14.26
N LEU A 82 5.79 1.14 14.95
CA LEU A 82 7.20 1.53 14.97
C LEU A 82 8.07 0.48 15.68
N MET A 83 7.59 -0.09 16.80
CA MET A 83 8.28 -1.17 17.50
C MET A 83 8.40 -2.43 16.63
N LEU A 84 7.35 -2.80 15.91
CA LEU A 84 7.39 -3.93 14.96
C LEU A 84 8.35 -3.67 13.80
N GLY A 85 8.41 -2.44 13.28
CA GLY A 85 9.36 -2.05 12.25
C GLY A 85 10.81 -2.17 12.72
N LEU A 86 11.11 -1.68 13.92
CA LEU A 86 12.44 -1.83 14.53
C LEU A 86 12.79 -3.32 14.73
N LEU A 87 11.84 -4.11 15.26
CA LEU A 87 12.04 -5.54 15.46
C LEU A 87 12.35 -6.26 14.14
N ALA A 88 11.63 -5.95 13.06
CA ALA A 88 11.89 -6.53 11.74
C ALA A 88 13.32 -6.23 11.25
N THR A 89 13.81 -4.99 11.44
CA THR A 89 15.19 -4.63 11.06
C THR A 89 16.24 -5.36 11.90
N LEU A 90 16.00 -5.52 13.20
CA LEU A 90 16.89 -6.28 14.10
C LEU A 90 16.95 -7.76 13.68
N LEU A 91 15.79 -8.38 13.42
CA LEU A 91 15.73 -9.77 12.96
C LEU A 91 16.43 -9.96 11.60
N MET A 92 16.28 -9.00 10.68
CA MET A 92 16.97 -9.03 9.40
C MET A 92 18.49 -8.96 9.56
N PHE A 93 18.99 -8.16 10.50
CA PHE A 93 20.43 -8.05 10.79
C PHE A 93 20.97 -9.32 11.42
N VAL A 94 20.30 -9.83 12.46
CA VAL A 94 20.70 -11.06 13.16
C VAL A 94 20.70 -12.27 12.22
N SER A 95 19.68 -12.40 11.36
CA SER A 95 19.59 -13.49 10.40
C SER A 95 20.66 -13.45 9.29
N ARG A 96 21.28 -12.29 9.05
CA ARG A 96 22.37 -12.13 8.06
C ARG A 96 23.77 -12.22 8.67
N SER A 97 23.89 -12.15 10.00
CA SER A 97 25.18 -12.24 10.71
C SER A 97 25.63 -13.67 11.02
N LEU A 98 24.81 -14.67 10.66
CA LEU A 98 25.14 -16.10 10.63
C LEU A 98 25.42 -16.52 9.18
#